data_AF-A0A8E2LPV9-F1
#
_entry.id   AF-A0A8E2LPV9-F1
#
_cell.length_a   1.000
_cell.length_b   1.000
_cell.length_c   1.000
_cell.angle_alpha   90.00
_cell.angle_beta   90.00
_cell.angle_gamma   90.00
#
_symmetry.space_group_name_H-M   'P 1'
#
loop_
_entity.id
_entity.type
_entity.pdbx_description
1 polymer ?
#
loop_
_entity_poly.entity_id
_entity_poly.type
_entity_poly.pdbx_seq_one_letter_code
_entity_poly.pdbx_strand_id
1 'polypeptide(L)'
;MAIPRHDRGAKPWRAYGQSKLANLHFAVELHRRLTAVGLPVSSLVAHPGLSNTDLQTVSAAQSGGFSQRFFKNLAGAAGMSAANGARPLLRAATDPKARSGQLYAPRFVNNGAAVHTVR
;
A
#
# COMPACT_ATOMS: atom_id res chain seq x y z
N MET A 1 -25.82 -12.98 -0.11
CA MET A 1 -24.48 -13.53 -0.36
C MET A 1 -23.57 -13.05 0.77
N ALA A 2 -23.30 -13.88 1.77
CA ALA A 2 -22.46 -13.50 2.91
C ALA A 2 -20.98 -13.65 2.52
N ILE A 3 -20.18 -12.60 2.70
CA ILE A 3 -18.73 -12.68 2.56
C ILE A 3 -18.21 -13.49 3.77
N PRO A 4 -17.55 -14.64 3.57
CA PRO A 4 -16.98 -15.40 4.67
C PRO A 4 -15.98 -14.53 5.45
N ARG A 5 -16.15 -14.39 6.77
CA ARG A 5 -15.14 -13.75 7.62
C ARG A 5 -13.93 -14.69 7.73
N HIS A 6 -12.75 -14.17 7.37
CA HIS A 6 -11.45 -14.81 7.58
C HIS A 6 -10.90 -14.52 9.00
N ASP A 7 -11.74 -14.59 10.04
CA ASP A 7 -11.35 -14.32 11.43
C ASP A 7 -10.84 -15.57 12.19
N ARG A 8 -10.87 -16.74 11.56
CA ARG A 8 -10.39 -17.98 12.17
C ARG A 8 -8.88 -18.18 12.00
N GLY A 9 -8.10 -17.61 12.93
CA GLY A 9 -6.71 -18.02 13.22
C GLY A 9 -5.60 -17.45 12.31
N ALA A 10 -5.89 -16.46 11.47
CA ALA A 10 -4.86 -15.83 10.66
C ALA A 10 -3.93 -14.97 11.54
N LYS A 11 -2.61 -15.25 11.50
CA LYS A 11 -1.60 -14.40 12.15
C LYS A 11 -1.76 -12.94 11.67
N PRO A 12 -1.70 -11.92 12.54
CA PRO A 12 -2.01 -10.52 12.19
C PRO A 12 -1.33 -10.01 10.91
N TRP A 13 -0.04 -10.32 10.73
CA TRP A 13 0.71 -9.97 9.53
C TRP A 13 0.20 -10.62 8.24
N ARG A 14 -0.30 -11.85 8.33
CA ARG A 14 -0.89 -12.56 7.18
C ARG A 14 -2.22 -11.94 6.78
N ALA A 15 -3.08 -11.64 7.75
CA ALA A 15 -4.34 -10.95 7.50
C ALA A 15 -4.11 -9.54 6.91
N TYR A 16 -3.13 -8.80 7.45
CA TYR A 16 -2.70 -7.51 6.91
C TYR A 16 -2.24 -7.65 5.45
N GLY A 17 -1.32 -8.57 5.16
CA GLY A 17 -0.85 -8.82 3.79
C GLY A 17 -1.99 -9.15 2.82
N GLN A 18 -2.94 -10.00 3.24
CA GLN A 18 -4.13 -10.32 2.44
C GLN A 18 -5.00 -9.09 2.17
N SER A 19 -5.24 -8.23 3.17
CA SER A 19 -6.00 -6.99 2.95
C SER A 19 -5.31 -6.04 1.97
N LYS A 20 -3.98 -5.93 2.01
CA LYS A 20 -3.22 -5.10 1.05
C LYS A 20 -3.22 -5.68 -0.36
N LEU A 21 -3.14 -7.01 -0.49
CA LEU A 21 -3.30 -7.68 -1.78
C LEU A 21 -4.72 -7.49 -2.34
N ALA A 22 -5.75 -7.57 -1.49
CA ALA A 22 -7.13 -7.30 -1.89
C ALA A 22 -7.31 -5.88 -2.45
N ASN A 23 -6.65 -4.88 -1.84
CA ASN A 23 -6.67 -3.50 -2.38
C ASN A 23 -6.05 -3.40 -3.78
N LEU A 24 -4.99 -4.16 -4.08
CA LEU A 24 -4.38 -4.20 -5.42
C LEU A 24 -5.36 -4.79 -6.44
N HIS A 25 -5.95 -5.94 -6.12
CA HIS A 25 -6.95 -6.57 -6.99
C HIS A 25 -8.17 -5.67 -7.21
N PHE A 26 -8.63 -5.00 -6.16
CA PHE A 26 -9.73 -4.05 -6.24
C PHE A 26 -9.43 -2.91 -7.22
N ALA A 27 -8.25 -2.30 -7.14
CA ALA A 27 -7.88 -1.20 -8.02
C ALA A 27 -7.78 -1.65 -9.50
N VAL A 28 -7.19 -2.83 -9.75
CA VAL A 28 -7.09 -3.40 -11.11
C VAL A 28 -8.48 -3.67 -11.69
N GLU A 29 -9.37 -4.31 -10.93
CA GLU A 29 -10.71 -4.63 -11.40
C GLU A 29 -11.58 -3.36 -11.53
N LEU A 30 -11.41 -2.38 -10.64
CA LEU A 30 -12.09 -1.09 -10.75
C LEU A 30 -11.66 -0.35 -12.02
N HIS A 31 -10.35 -0.29 -12.31
CA HIS A 31 -9.83 0.24 -13.59
C HIS A 31 -10.51 -0.46 -14.77
N ARG A 32 -10.48 -1.79 -14.82
CA ARG A 32 -11.07 -2.57 -15.91
C ARG A 32 -12.55 -2.26 -16.12
N ARG A 33 -13.33 -2.18 -15.03
CA ARG A 33 -14.77 -1.87 -15.10
C ARG A 33 -15.04 -0.45 -15.57
N LEU A 34 -14.34 0.54 -15.02
CA LEU A 34 -14.49 1.95 -15.40
C LEU A 34 -14.16 2.17 -16.87
N THR A 35 -13.09 1.54 -17.37
CA THR A 35 -12.72 1.59 -18.79
C THR A 35 -13.76 0.91 -19.68
N ALA A 36 -14.31 -0.23 -19.27
CA ALA A 36 -15.33 -0.94 -20.06
C ALA A 36 -16.60 -0.12 -20.28
N VAL A 37 -16.95 0.79 -19.36
CA VAL A 37 -18.10 1.68 -19.48
C VAL A 37 -17.75 3.10 -19.93
N GLY A 38 -16.48 3.37 -20.25
CA GLY A 38 -16.02 4.68 -20.72
C GLY A 38 -16.11 5.81 -19.69
N LEU A 39 -16.09 5.51 -18.38
CA LEU A 39 -16.16 6.53 -17.34
C LEU A 39 -14.83 7.29 -17.22
N PRO A 40 -14.84 8.64 -17.12
CA PRO A 40 -13.64 9.46 -16.98
C PRO A 40 -13.11 9.45 -15.53
N VAL A 41 -13.03 8.27 -14.91
CA VAL A 41 -12.57 8.06 -13.54
C VAL A 41 -11.33 7.17 -13.55
N SER A 42 -10.29 7.57 -12.82
CA SER A 42 -9.06 6.78 -12.70
C SER A 42 -9.06 5.94 -11.42
N SER A 43 -8.62 4.68 -11.52
CA SER A 43 -8.29 3.85 -10.37
C SER A 43 -6.78 3.67 -10.30
N LEU A 44 -6.17 4.11 -9.21
CA LEU A 44 -4.72 4.18 -9.04
C LEU A 44 -4.32 3.55 -7.72
N VAL A 45 -3.18 2.87 -7.69
CA VAL A 45 -2.59 2.37 -6.45
C VAL A 45 -1.43 3.26 -6.07
N ALA A 46 -1.35 3.64 -4.79
CA ALA A 46 -0.19 4.31 -4.23
C ALA A 46 0.36 3.55 -3.02
N HIS A 47 1.67 3.28 -3.03
CA HIS A 47 2.40 2.68 -1.92
C HIS A 47 3.33 3.72 -1.32
N PRO A 48 3.26 4.01 -0.01
CA PRO A 48 4.05 5.07 0.61
C PRO A 48 5.51 4.68 0.91
N GLY A 49 5.91 3.46 0.58
CA GLY A 49 7.19 2.88 0.98
C GLY A 49 7.14 2.25 2.37
N LEU A 50 8.31 1.95 2.92
CA LEU A 50 8.42 1.54 4.32
C LEU A 50 8.30 2.81 5.16
N SER A 51 7.08 3.19 5.51
CA SER A 51 6.85 4.41 6.30
C SER A 51 7.24 4.15 7.76
N ASN A 52 8.08 5.04 8.31
CA ASN A 52 8.39 5.09 9.74
C ASN A 52 7.23 5.77 10.50
N THR A 53 6.03 5.23 10.36
CA THR A 53 4.80 5.73 10.97
C THR A 53 4.03 4.56 11.57
N ASP A 54 3.09 4.85 12.46
CA ASP A 54 2.54 4.02 13.53
C ASP A 54 2.00 2.59 13.26
N LEU A 55 2.20 2.02 12.07
CA LEU A 55 1.94 0.61 11.77
C LEU A 55 2.65 -0.34 12.74
N GLN A 56 3.79 0.08 13.29
CA GLN A 56 4.55 -0.67 14.28
C GLN A 56 4.06 -0.45 15.72
N THR A 57 3.46 0.69 16.03
CA THR A 57 2.88 1.02 17.33
C THR A 57 1.47 0.44 17.49
N VAL A 58 0.66 0.35 16.42
CA VAL A 58 -0.61 -0.40 16.44
C VAL A 58 -0.37 -1.90 16.48
N SER A 59 0.68 -2.41 15.81
CA SER A 59 1.12 -3.81 15.94
C SER A 59 1.83 -4.09 17.28
N ALA A 60 2.33 -3.06 17.97
CA ALA A 60 3.03 -3.20 19.24
C ALA A 60 2.11 -3.60 20.39
N ALA A 61 0.85 -3.19 20.34
CA ALA A 61 -0.12 -3.49 21.39
C ALA A 61 -0.52 -4.99 21.43
N GLN A 62 -0.24 -5.78 20.38
CA GLN A 62 -0.80 -7.13 20.24
C GLN A 62 0.19 -8.28 20.01
N SER A 63 1.51 -8.07 19.88
CA SER A 63 2.38 -9.19 19.47
C SER A 63 3.75 -9.35 20.12
N GLY A 64 4.31 -8.34 20.81
CA GLY A 64 5.49 -8.48 21.70
C GLY A 64 6.73 -9.27 21.17
N GLY A 65 6.83 -9.53 19.87
CA GLY A 65 7.65 -10.60 19.31
C GLY A 65 8.85 -10.12 18.48
N PHE A 66 9.79 -11.03 18.19
CA PHE A 66 11.03 -10.76 17.44
C PHE A 66 10.81 -10.04 16.09
N SER A 67 9.73 -10.37 15.37
CA SER A 67 9.36 -9.72 14.11
C SER A 67 9.08 -8.22 14.25
N GLN A 68 8.51 -7.79 15.38
CA GLN A 68 8.23 -6.38 15.66
C GLN A 68 9.52 -5.56 15.81
N ARG A 69 10.51 -6.10 16.54
CA ARG A 69 11.82 -5.45 16.69
C ARG A 69 12.55 -5.34 15.35
N PHE A 70 12.47 -6.39 14.54
CA PHE A 70 13.03 -6.39 13.20
C PHE A 70 12.42 -5.30 12.31
N PHE A 71 11.09 -5.25 12.19
CA PHE A 71 10.42 -4.21 11.39
C PHE A 71 10.69 -2.81 11.93
N LYS A 72 10.67 -2.62 13.26
CA LYS A 72 10.97 -1.32 13.90
C LYS A 72 12.35 -0.80 13.55
N ASN A 73 13.36 -1.66 13.65
CA ASN A 73 14.72 -1.28 13.28
C ASN A 73 14.85 -1.02 11.77
N LEU A 74 14.18 -1.81 10.93
CA LEU A 74 14.19 -1.62 9.48
C LEU A 74 13.55 -0.29 9.07
N ALA A 75 12.44 0.10 9.69
CA ALA A 75 11.77 1.38 9.44
C ALA A 75 12.57 2.57 9.98
N GLY A 76 13.24 2.44 11.12
CA GLY A 76 14.13 3.48 11.64
C GLY A 76 15.39 3.69 10.78
N ALA A 77 15.94 2.63 10.18
CA ALA A 77 17.17 2.71 9.40
C ALA A 77 16.96 3.03 7.91
N ALA A 78 15.86 2.54 7.31
CA ALA A 78 15.63 2.60 5.87
C ALA A 78 14.27 3.17 5.47
N GLY A 79 13.45 3.58 6.45
CA GLY A 79 12.10 4.07 6.22
C GLY A 79 12.04 5.53 5.77
N MET A 80 11.00 5.85 5.03
CA MET A 80 10.72 7.22 4.60
C MET A 80 10.05 8.00 5.74
N SER A 81 10.38 9.29 5.88
CA SER A 81 9.60 10.21 6.70
C SER A 81 8.15 10.26 6.21
N ALA A 82 7.20 10.65 7.07
CA ALA A 82 5.79 10.79 6.66
C ALA A 82 5.62 11.68 5.43
N ALA A 83 6.34 12.81 5.37
CA ALA A 83 6.35 13.71 4.22
C ALA A 83 6.88 13.04 2.94
N ASN A 84 7.96 12.25 3.05
CA ASN A 84 8.50 11.52 1.91
C ASN A 84 7.54 10.41 1.46
N GLY A 85 6.96 9.67 2.41
CA GLY A 85 6.01 8.60 2.13
C GLY A 85 4.67 9.09 1.55
N ALA A 86 4.33 10.36 1.73
CA ALA A 86 3.19 10.98 1.06
C ALA A 86 3.42 11.24 -0.44
N ARG A 87 4.67 11.30 -0.90
CA ARG A 87 5.00 11.66 -2.30
C ARG A 87 4.36 10.75 -3.35
N PRO A 88 4.36 9.40 -3.21
CA PRO A 88 3.68 8.52 -4.16
C PRO A 88 2.16 8.74 -4.20
N LEU A 89 1.54 9.05 -3.04
CA LEU A 89 0.10 9.33 -2.96
C LEU A 89 -0.24 10.65 -3.66
N LEU A 90 0.51 11.72 -3.37
CA LEU A 90 0.36 13.00 -4.04
C LEU A 90 0.55 12.86 -5.55
N ARG A 91 1.61 12.17 -5.97
CA ARG A 91 1.88 11.93 -7.38
C ARG A 91 0.74 11.17 -8.07
N ALA A 92 0.23 10.10 -7.46
CA ALA A 92 -0.91 9.38 -8.03
C ALA A 92 -2.14 10.29 -8.17
N ALA A 93 -2.41 11.12 -7.16
CA ALA A 93 -3.61 11.96 -7.13
C ALA A 93 -3.54 13.20 -8.04
N THR A 94 -2.34 13.76 -8.29
CA THR A 94 -2.21 15.09 -8.89
C THR A 94 -1.33 15.17 -10.14
N ASP A 95 -0.54 14.14 -10.48
CA ASP A 95 0.28 14.15 -11.70
C ASP A 95 -0.64 14.13 -12.94
N PRO A 96 -0.62 15.17 -13.80
CA PRO A 96 -1.45 15.19 -15.02
C PRO A 96 -1.11 14.06 -15.99
N LYS A 97 0.06 13.43 -15.84
CA LYS A 97 0.49 12.27 -16.61
C LYS A 97 0.14 10.95 -15.92
N ALA A 98 -0.60 10.98 -14.81
CA ALA A 98 -1.01 9.77 -14.13
C ALA A 98 -1.95 8.93 -15.00
N ARG A 99 -1.75 7.60 -14.99
CA ARG A 99 -2.53 6.68 -15.81
C ARG A 99 -3.27 5.69 -14.92
N SER A 100 -4.58 5.60 -15.13
CA SER A 100 -5.46 4.60 -14.51
C SER A 100 -4.87 3.20 -14.66
N GLY A 101 -5.01 2.37 -13.63
CA GLY A 101 -4.47 1.00 -13.57
C GLY A 101 -3.01 0.89 -13.10
N GLN A 102 -2.32 2.00 -12.83
CA GLN A 102 -0.91 1.98 -12.43
C GLN A 102 -0.66 2.02 -10.92
N LEU A 103 0.51 1.52 -10.52
CA LEU A 103 1.05 1.60 -9.17
C LEU A 103 2.09 2.73 -9.06
N TYR A 104 1.93 3.62 -8.10
CA TYR A 104 2.88 4.65 -7.72
C TYR A 104 3.57 4.26 -6.42
N ALA A 105 4.88 4.10 -6.46
CA ALA A 105 5.66 3.63 -5.32
C ALA A 105 7.06 4.29 -5.31
N PRO A 106 7.79 4.24 -4.20
CA PRO A 106 9.19 4.62 -4.20
C PRO A 106 9.99 3.71 -5.15
N ARG A 107 11.00 4.27 -5.82
CA ARG A 107 11.83 3.57 -6.82
C ARG A 107 12.37 2.22 -6.34
N PHE A 108 12.70 2.09 -5.06
CA PHE A 108 13.25 0.87 -4.48
C PHE A 108 12.24 0.14 -3.59
N VAL A 109 10.94 0.28 -3.89
CA VAL A 109 9.77 -0.27 -3.17
C VAL A 109 9.57 0.33 -1.78
N ASN A 110 10.64 0.38 -0.98
CA ASN A 110 10.66 0.86 0.39
C ASN A 110 11.07 2.33 0.52
N ASN A 111 11.94 2.81 -0.37
CA ASN A 111 12.46 4.18 -0.34
C ASN A 111 12.81 4.73 -1.73
N GLY A 112 13.16 6.02 -1.78
CA GLY A 112 13.55 6.73 -3.01
C GLY A 112 12.45 7.63 -3.59
N ALA A 113 12.69 8.14 -4.80
CA ALA A 113 11.75 9.02 -5.49
C ALA A 113 10.45 8.28 -5.83
N ALA A 114 9.32 8.98 -5.76
CA ALA A 114 8.03 8.45 -6.19
C ALA A 114 8.05 8.23 -7.71
N VAL A 115 7.93 6.98 -8.15
CA VAL A 115 7.87 6.56 -9.56
C VAL A 115 6.58 5.76 -9.78
N HIS A 116 6.15 5.61 -11.03
CA HIS A 116 5.14 4.61 -11.37
C HIS A 116 5.86 3.32 -11.77
N THR A 117 5.31 2.20 -11.35
CA THR A 117 5.81 0.85 -11.66
C THR A 117 4.66 0.11 -12.32
N VAL A 118 4.97 -0.64 -13.37
CA VAL A 118 4.07 -1.37 -14.28
C VAL A 118 3.76 -0.61 -15.58
N ARG A 119 4.32 -1.16 -16.66
CA ARG A 119 3.92 -1.02 -18.06
C ARG A 119 3.06 -2.22 -18.42
#